data_AF-A0AAJ3P8L9-F1
#
_entry.id   AF-A0AAJ3P8L9-F1
#
_cell.length_a   1.000
_cell.length_b   1.000
_cell.length_c   1.000
_cell.angle_alpha   90.00
_cell.angle_beta   90.00
_cell.angle_gamma   90.00
#
_symmetry.space_group_name_H-M   'P 1'
#
loop_
_entity.id
_entity.type
_entity.pdbx_description
1 polymer ?
#
loop_
_entity_poly.entity_id
_entity_poly.type
_entity_poly.pdbx_seq_one_letter_code
_entity_poly.pdbx_strand_id
1 'polypeptide(L)'
;MDPEIALSFEALTKDATLWDEASATLQSSAGEIAGIEVNRGAFSFAAIDLADLYAELHSRVQQLLTDGATRTSEGADALRAVRDQFERYEDITQSELYRIWQPAV
;
A
#
# COMPACT_ATOMS: atom_id res chain seq x y z
N MET A 1 -2.45 4.61 28.75
CA MET A 1 -1.94 5.05 27.44
C MET A 1 -1.76 6.56 27.49
N ASP A 2 -0.56 7.03 27.15
CA ASP A 2 -0.25 8.45 27.01
C ASP A 2 -1.09 9.03 25.84
N PRO A 3 -1.75 10.20 25.99
CA PRO A 3 -2.51 10.83 24.91
C PRO A 3 -1.70 11.06 23.62
N GLU A 4 -0.39 11.31 23.70
CA GLU A 4 0.45 11.45 22.48
C GLU A 4 0.64 10.11 21.74
N ILE A 5 0.75 9.01 22.48
CA ILE A 5 0.90 7.66 21.88
C ILE A 5 -0.41 7.24 21.21
N ALA A 6 -1.54 7.48 21.86
CA ALA A 6 -2.86 7.21 21.28
C ALA A 6 -3.08 7.99 19.96
N LEU A 7 -2.72 9.28 19.95
CA LEU A 7 -2.80 10.11 18.75
C LEU A 7 -1.90 9.60 17.63
N SER A 8 -0.69 9.15 17.98
CA SER A 8 0.27 8.59 17.01
C SER A 8 -0.24 7.28 16.41
N PHE A 9 -0.91 6.42 17.18
CA PHE A 9 -1.50 5.18 16.67
C PHE A 9 -2.69 5.43 15.75
N GLU A 10 -3.51 6.43 16.07
CA GLU A 10 -4.59 6.86 15.19
C GLU A 10 -4.03 7.41 13.87
N ALA A 11 -2.97 8.22 13.92
CA ALA A 11 -2.29 8.73 12.73
C ALA A 11 -1.72 7.60 11.85
N LEU A 12 -1.00 6.64 12.43
CA LEU A 12 -0.47 5.48 11.70
C LEU A 12 -1.59 4.66 11.04
N THR A 13 -2.70 4.46 11.75
CA THR A 13 -3.85 3.71 11.22
C THR A 13 -4.51 4.48 10.06
N LYS A 14 -4.64 5.80 10.19
CA LYS A 14 -5.19 6.66 9.14
C LYS A 14 -4.31 6.68 7.90
N ASP A 15 -3.00 6.79 8.09
CA ASP A 15 -2.04 6.79 6.98
C ASP A 15 -2.03 5.43 6.26
N ALA A 16 -2.07 4.32 7.00
CA ALA A 16 -2.19 2.99 6.41
C ALA A 16 -3.49 2.83 5.60
N THR A 17 -4.60 3.39 6.08
CA THR A 17 -5.88 3.38 5.35
C THR A 17 -5.80 4.19 4.06
N LEU A 18 -5.18 5.38 4.10
CA LEU A 18 -4.97 6.20 2.91
C LEU A 18 -4.12 5.48 1.86
N TRP A 19 -3.12 4.72 2.30
CA TRP A 19 -2.26 3.95 1.41
C TRP A 19 -3.02 2.75 0.80
N ASP A 20 -3.87 2.06 1.56
CA ASP A 20 -4.77 1.03 1.01
C ASP A 20 -5.70 1.62 -0.07
N GLU A 21 -6.30 2.79 0.18
CA GLU A 21 -7.20 3.46 -0.78
C GLU A 21 -6.45 3.83 -2.08
N ALA A 22 -5.22 4.34 -1.95
CA ALA A 22 -4.37 4.63 -3.09
C ALA A 22 -3.98 3.36 -3.86
N SER A 23 -3.63 2.27 -3.14
CA SER A 23 -3.35 0.97 -3.74
C SER A 23 -4.56 0.43 -4.53
N ALA A 24 -5.76 0.49 -3.94
CA ALA A 24 -6.99 0.06 -4.60
C ALA A 24 -7.28 0.90 -5.86
N THR A 25 -7.04 2.21 -5.81
CA THR A 25 -7.22 3.11 -6.97
C THR A 25 -6.25 2.77 -8.11
N LEU A 26 -4.99 2.49 -7.79
CA LEU A 26 -3.98 2.07 -8.76
C LEU A 26 -4.33 0.71 -9.37
N GLN A 27 -4.81 -0.23 -8.55
CA GLN A 27 -5.24 -1.55 -9.00
C GLN A 27 -6.48 -1.46 -9.92
N SER A 28 -7.43 -0.59 -9.61
CA SER A 28 -8.60 -0.31 -10.47
C SER A 28 -8.15 0.26 -11.82
N SER A 29 -7.28 1.27 -11.80
CA SER A 29 -6.71 1.87 -13.02
C SER A 29 -5.97 0.84 -13.88
N ALA A 30 -5.21 -0.07 -13.25
CA ALA A 30 -4.53 -1.16 -13.95
C ALA A 30 -5.53 -2.10 -14.64
N GLY A 31 -6.66 -2.40 -13.97
CA GLY A 31 -7.75 -3.18 -14.54
C GLY A 31 -8.43 -2.51 -15.72
N GLU A 32 -8.69 -1.20 -15.63
CA GLU A 32 -9.25 -0.40 -16.72
C GLU A 32 -8.34 -0.41 -17.96
N ILE A 33 -7.04 -0.22 -17.76
CA ILE A 33 -6.06 -0.26 -18.85
C ILE A 33 -5.94 -1.67 -19.44
N ALA A 34 -5.93 -2.71 -18.62
CA ALA A 34 -5.92 -4.09 -19.11
C ALA A 34 -7.14 -4.42 -20.00
N GLY A 35 -8.27 -3.74 -19.79
CA GLY A 35 -9.47 -3.85 -20.62
C GLY A 35 -9.40 -3.12 -21.96
N ILE A 36 -8.37 -2.29 -22.20
CA ILE A 36 -8.16 -1.62 -23.48
C ILE A 36 -7.50 -2.59 -24.46
N GLU A 37 -8.25 -3.06 -25.45
CA GLU A 37 -7.69 -3.86 -26.54
C GLU A 37 -6.82 -3.01 -27.47
N VAL A 38 -5.51 -3.29 -27.49
CA VAL A 38 -4.59 -2.73 -28.48
C VAL A 38 -4.66 -3.56 -29.77
N ASN A 39 -5.54 -3.16 -30.69
CA ASN A 39 -5.68 -3.83 -31.97
C ASN A 39 -4.76 -3.22 -33.03
N ARG A 40 -3.80 -3.99 -33.53
CA ARG A 40 -2.88 -3.58 -34.61
C ARG A 40 -3.63 -3.16 -35.88
N GLY A 41 -4.79 -3.76 -36.15
CA GLY A 41 -5.65 -3.43 -37.29
C GLY A 41 -6.40 -2.10 -37.16
N ALA A 42 -6.41 -1.48 -35.97
CA ALA A 42 -6.89 -0.11 -35.79
C ALA A 42 -5.89 0.94 -36.31
N PHE A 43 -4.63 0.55 -36.52
CA PHE A 43 -3.61 1.39 -37.11
C PHE A 43 -3.57 1.19 -38.63
N SER A 44 -3.29 2.27 -39.37
CA SER A 44 -3.11 2.17 -40.82
C SER A 44 -1.84 1.37 -41.14
N PHE A 45 -1.76 0.79 -42.35
CA PHE A 45 -0.60 0.00 -42.79
C PHE A 45 0.73 0.79 -42.77
N ALA A 46 0.66 2.12 -42.82
CA ALA A 46 1.82 3.02 -42.74
C ALA A 46 2.26 3.32 -41.29
N ALA A 47 1.48 2.87 -40.30
CA ALA A 47 1.68 3.12 -38.87
C ALA A 47 1.85 1.80 -38.08
N ILE A 48 2.35 0.75 -38.73
CA ILE A 48 2.56 -0.56 -38.08
C ILE A 48 3.54 -0.44 -36.91
N ASP A 49 4.65 0.29 -37.07
CA ASP A 49 5.63 0.51 -35.99
C ASP A 49 5.03 1.32 -34.83
N LEU A 50 4.04 2.18 -35.11
CA LEU A 50 3.32 2.93 -34.08
C LEU A 50 2.40 2.03 -33.25
N ALA A 51 1.80 1.01 -33.87
CA ALA A 51 0.98 0.04 -33.16
C ALA A 51 1.80 -0.77 -32.15
N ASP A 52 3.02 -1.16 -32.53
CA ASP A 52 3.94 -1.90 -31.65
C ASP A 52 4.43 -1.02 -30.49
N LEU A 53 4.76 0.25 -30.77
CA LEU A 53 5.15 1.22 -29.73
C LEU A 53 4.01 1.54 -28.77
N TYR A 54 2.78 1.62 -29.27
CA TYR A 54 1.60 1.80 -28.43
C TYR A 54 1.33 0.57 -27.54
N ALA A 55 1.51 -0.64 -28.07
CA ALA A 55 1.42 -1.87 -27.27
C ALA A 55 2.50 -1.94 -26.18
N GLU A 56 3.73 -1.52 -26.48
CA GLU A 56 4.80 -1.41 -25.48
C GLU A 56 4.46 -0.39 -24.39
N LEU A 57 3.98 0.80 -24.77
CA LEU A 57 3.57 1.83 -23.82
C LEU A 57 2.41 1.34 -22.94
N HIS A 58 1.40 0.71 -23.55
CA HIS A 58 0.26 0.14 -22.85
C HIS A 58 0.70 -0.88 -21.80
N SER A 59 1.55 -1.84 -22.19
CA SER A 59 2.15 -2.80 -21.26
C SER A 59 2.95 -2.11 -20.16
N ARG A 60 3.70 -1.05 -20.48
CA ARG A 60 4.53 -0.35 -19.50
C ARG A 60 3.70 0.40 -18.47
N VAL A 61 2.64 1.08 -18.90
CA VAL A 61 1.72 1.79 -17.98
C VAL A 61 1.01 0.79 -17.07
N GLN A 62 0.55 -0.34 -17.61
CA GLN A 62 -0.07 -1.40 -16.81
C GLN A 62 0.90 -1.89 -15.72
N GLN A 63 2.15 -2.19 -16.07
CA GLN A 63 3.18 -2.59 -15.11
C GLN A 63 3.40 -1.55 -14.01
N LEU A 64 3.53 -0.27 -14.38
CA LEU A 64 3.76 0.81 -13.41
C LEU A 64 2.61 0.95 -12.40
N LEU A 65 1.37 0.76 -12.86
CA LEU A 65 0.19 0.82 -11.98
C LEU A 65 0.13 -0.38 -11.04
N THR A 66 0.40 -1.60 -11.54
CA THR A 66 0.44 -2.81 -10.70
C THR A 66 1.58 -2.78 -9.68
N ASP A 67 2.77 -2.35 -10.10
CA ASP A 67 3.93 -2.18 -9.22
C ASP A 67 3.64 -1.11 -8.15
N GLY A 68 3.02 0.00 -8.56
CA GLY A 68 2.60 1.07 -7.65
C GLY A 68 1.61 0.56 -6.61
N ALA A 69 0.54 -0.13 -7.05
CA ALA A 69 -0.46 -0.70 -6.15
C ALA A 69 0.17 -1.63 -5.11
N THR A 70 1.08 -2.51 -5.56
CA THR A 70 1.79 -3.45 -4.70
C THR A 70 2.62 -2.72 -3.64
N ARG A 71 3.50 -1.80 -4.06
CA ARG A 71 4.38 -1.06 -3.13
C ARG A 71 3.61 -0.22 -2.14
N THR A 72 2.49 0.38 -2.54
CA THR A 72 1.65 1.16 -1.63
C THR A 72 0.96 0.25 -0.59
N SER A 73 0.49 -0.93 -1.00
CA SER A 73 -0.06 -1.92 -0.06
C SER A 73 1.00 -2.41 0.94
N GLU A 74 2.20 -2.76 0.47
CA GLU A 74 3.31 -3.16 1.34
C GLU A 74 3.67 -2.06 2.35
N GLY A 75 3.59 -0.81 1.91
CA GLY A 75 3.78 0.35 2.77
C GLY A 75 2.71 0.50 3.86
N ALA A 76 1.45 0.26 3.52
CA ALA A 76 0.35 0.26 4.50
C ALA A 76 0.54 -0.86 5.54
N ASP A 77 0.98 -2.04 5.10
CA ASP A 77 1.30 -3.16 6.00
C ASP A 77 2.48 -2.85 6.92
N ALA A 78 3.50 -2.13 6.41
CA ALA A 78 4.60 -1.66 7.24
C ALA A 78 4.13 -0.69 8.34
N LEU A 79 3.21 0.23 8.03
CA LEU A 79 2.64 1.16 9.03
C LEU A 79 1.86 0.40 10.12
N ARG A 80 1.08 -0.62 9.74
CA ARG A 80 0.40 -1.52 10.69
C ARG A 80 1.39 -2.28 11.55
N ALA A 81 2.44 -2.84 10.95
CA ALA A 81 3.48 -3.56 11.68
C ALA A 81 4.21 -2.67 12.70
N VAL A 82 4.49 -1.42 12.35
CA VAL A 82 5.07 -0.42 13.28
C VAL A 82 4.13 -0.17 14.45
N ARG A 83 2.83 0.05 14.18
CA ARG A 83 1.83 0.25 15.24
C ARG A 83 1.76 -0.96 16.18
N ASP A 84 1.64 -2.16 15.63
CA ASP A 84 1.53 -3.40 16.41
C ASP A 84 2.80 -3.66 17.24
N GLN A 85 3.97 -3.25 16.74
CA GLN A 85 5.22 -3.32 17.49
C GLN A 85 5.22 -2.37 18.69
N PHE A 86 4.74 -1.13 18.52
CA PHE A 86 4.63 -0.18 19.63
C PHE A 86 3.64 -0.65 20.70
N GLU A 87 2.46 -1.13 20.30
CA GLU A 87 1.45 -1.65 21.23
C GLU A 87 2.03 -2.78 22.09
N ARG A 88 2.75 -3.72 21.46
CA ARG A 88 3.41 -4.83 22.18
C ARG A 88 4.46 -4.34 23.19
N TYR A 89 5.24 -3.31 22.86
CA TYR A 89 6.22 -2.75 23.79
C TYR A 89 5.56 -2.04 24.98
N GLU A 90 4.43 -1.36 24.75
CA GLU A 90 3.67 -0.70 25.82
C GLU A 90 3.12 -1.75 26.80
N ASP A 91 2.53 -2.84 26.29
CA ASP A 91 2.05 -3.97 27.09
C ASP A 91 3.17 -4.63 27.91
N ILE A 92 4.33 -4.86 27.30
CA ILE A 92 5.50 -5.43 28.00
C ILE A 92 5.92 -4.50 29.14
N THR A 93 6.09 -3.21 28.84
CA THR A 93 6.52 -2.21 29.83
C THR A 93 5.55 -2.12 31.00
N GLN A 94 4.24 -2.12 30.71
CA GLN A 94 3.20 -2.09 31.73
C GLN A 94 3.23 -3.37 32.58
N SER A 95 3.41 -4.54 31.96
CA SER A 95 3.47 -5.83 32.67
C SER A 95 4.71 -5.94 33.58
N GLU A 96 5.87 -5.42 33.15
CA GLU A 96 7.10 -5.41 33.96
C GLU A 96 6.98 -4.46 35.15
N LEU A 97 6.41 -3.27 34.94
CA LEU A 97 6.11 -2.34 36.03
C LEU A 97 5.17 -2.99 37.04
N TYR A 98 4.08 -3.60 36.60
CA TYR A 98 3.17 -4.33 37.51
C TYR A 98 3.89 -5.43 38.30
N ARG A 99 4.83 -6.16 37.68
CA ARG A 99 5.62 -7.19 38.37
C ARG A 99 6.51 -6.60 39.46
N ILE A 100 7.13 -5.43 39.24
CA ILE A 100 7.97 -4.74 40.24
C ILE A 100 7.13 -4.22 41.42
N TRP A 101 5.90 -3.79 41.16
CA TRP A 101 5.00 -3.21 42.16
C TRP A 101 4.16 -4.24 42.94
N GLN A 102 4.19 -5.52 42.57
CA GLN A 102 3.58 -6.57 43.39
C GLN A 102 4.42 -6.77 44.66
N PRO A 103 3.82 -6.69 45.86
CA PRO A 103 4.53 -6.99 47.09
C PRO A 103 5.00 -8.44 47.03
N ALA A 104 6.26 -8.69 47.38
CA ALA A 104 6.74 -10.05 47.58
C ALA A 104 5.87 -10.73 48.64
N VAL A 105 5.08 -11.71 48.22
CA VAL A 105 4.34 -12.61 49.11
C VAL A 105 5.30 -13.63 49.68
#